data_AF-A0A661N5B3-F1
#
_entry.id   AF-A0A661N5B3-F1
#
_cell.length_a   1.000
_cell.length_b   1.000
_cell.length_c   1.000
_cell.angle_alpha   90.00
_cell.angle_beta   90.00
_cell.angle_gamma   90.00
#
_symmetry.space_group_name_H-M   'P 1'
#
loop_
_entity.id
_entity.type
_entity.pdbx_description
1 polymer ?
#
loop_
_entity_poly.entity_id
_entity_poly.type
_entity_poly.pdbx_seq_one_letter_code
_entity_poly.pdbx_strand_id
1 'polypeptide(L)'
;MPNKVVQVAGTMLLSLRVLSVLALGVLALGCGHEPASTQQVRSAASVDLNCDASMIEFVDDEPTVKRVSGCGRTLTYMSKCNATAGGGQDCRWRAVRDDANDLD
;
A
#
# COMPACT_ATOMS: atom_id res chain seq x y z
N MET A 1 66.77 -9.48 -43.66
CA MET A 1 66.97 -8.13 -43.10
C MET A 1 66.50 -8.18 -41.65
N PRO A 2 67.33 -7.78 -40.65
CA PRO A 2 66.92 -7.74 -39.26
C PRO A 2 65.92 -6.57 -39.06
N ASN A 3 65.17 -6.47 -37.96
CA ASN A 3 65.60 -5.73 -36.78
C ASN A 3 64.68 -6.07 -35.59
N LYS A 4 65.30 -6.45 -34.46
CA LYS A 4 64.71 -6.32 -33.11
C LYS A 4 64.60 -4.83 -32.76
N VAL A 5 63.61 -4.43 -31.95
CA VAL A 5 63.78 -3.85 -30.59
C VAL A 5 62.49 -3.20 -30.02
N VAL A 6 62.29 -3.42 -28.71
CA VAL A 6 61.77 -2.47 -27.69
C VAL A 6 60.25 -2.32 -27.45
N GLN A 7 59.78 -3.10 -26.47
CA GLN A 7 59.14 -2.69 -25.20
C GLN A 7 58.57 -1.25 -25.09
N VAL A 8 57.26 -1.12 -24.83
CA VAL A 8 56.74 -0.07 -23.93
C VAL A 8 55.67 -0.68 -23.03
N ALA A 9 55.99 -0.73 -21.75
CA ALA A 9 55.09 -1.00 -20.65
C ALA A 9 53.99 0.06 -20.60
N GLY A 10 52.75 -0.36 -20.44
CA GLY A 10 51.59 0.52 -20.33
C GLY A 10 50.40 -0.21 -19.73
N THR A 11 50.65 -0.92 -18.64
CA THR A 11 49.66 -1.45 -17.72
C THR A 11 48.70 -0.36 -17.25
N MET A 12 47.41 -0.71 -17.29
CA MET A 12 46.50 -0.57 -16.15
C MET A 12 46.00 0.86 -15.88
N LEU A 13 44.69 1.09 -16.09
CA LEU A 13 43.80 2.07 -15.39
C LEU A 13 42.71 2.72 -16.28
N LEU A 14 42.41 2.21 -17.48
CA LEU A 14 41.34 2.78 -18.32
C LEU A 14 40.21 1.79 -18.62
N SER A 15 39.71 1.08 -17.61
CA SER A 15 38.73 -0.01 -17.81
C SER A 15 37.50 0.05 -16.92
N LEU A 16 37.29 1.11 -16.13
CA LEU A 16 36.35 1.05 -14.99
C LEU A 16 35.23 2.11 -14.96
N ARG A 17 34.99 2.85 -16.04
CA ARG A 17 34.15 4.08 -15.96
C ARG A 17 33.02 4.21 -16.99
N VAL A 18 32.63 3.16 -17.72
CA VAL A 18 31.57 3.31 -18.76
C VAL A 18 30.43 2.28 -18.66
N LEU A 19 30.53 1.24 -17.83
CA LEU A 19 29.44 0.26 -17.66
C LEU A 19 28.46 0.56 -16.52
N SER A 20 28.50 1.75 -15.90
CA SER A 20 27.76 2.02 -14.66
C SER A 20 26.39 2.69 -14.83
N VAL A 21 25.95 3.01 -16.05
CA VAL A 21 24.78 3.89 -16.26
C VAL A 21 23.44 3.14 -16.44
N LEU A 22 23.42 1.80 -16.46
CA LEU A 22 22.21 1.03 -16.82
C LEU A 22 21.42 0.40 -15.66
N ALA A 23 21.76 0.67 -14.40
CA ALA A 23 21.21 -0.09 -13.26
C ALA A 23 20.48 0.74 -12.18
N LEU A 24 19.80 1.83 -12.55
CA LEU A 24 19.11 2.72 -11.59
C LEU A 24 17.60 2.92 -11.85
N GLY A 25 16.96 2.07 -12.68
CA GLY A 25 15.61 2.36 -13.20
C GLY A 25 14.42 1.56 -12.68
N VAL A 26 14.56 0.52 -11.84
CA VAL A 26 13.49 -0.49 -11.65
C VAL A 26 12.90 -0.56 -10.22
N LEU A 27 13.32 0.29 -9.29
CA LEU A 27 12.82 0.25 -7.90
C LEU A 27 11.52 1.04 -7.65
N ALA A 28 10.82 1.49 -8.71
CA ALA A 28 9.57 2.25 -8.59
C ALA A 28 8.29 1.38 -8.69
N LEU A 29 8.38 0.06 -8.52
CA LEU A 29 7.20 -0.77 -8.27
C LEU A 29 6.76 -0.51 -6.82
N GLY A 30 5.91 0.50 -6.67
CA GLY A 30 5.44 1.02 -5.41
C GLY A 30 4.95 -0.07 -4.47
N CYS A 31 5.39 0.01 -3.21
CA CYS A 31 4.69 -0.64 -2.12
C CYS A 31 3.23 -0.18 -2.19
N GLY A 32 2.32 -1.08 -2.56
CA GLY A 32 0.87 -0.84 -2.49
C GLY A 32 0.47 -0.65 -1.04
N HIS A 33 0.69 0.54 -0.51
CA HIS A 33 0.32 0.89 0.85
C HIS A 33 -1.18 1.11 0.85
N GLU A 34 -1.90 0.08 1.26
CA GLU A 34 -3.33 0.18 1.45
C GLU A 34 -3.62 1.24 2.55
N PRO A 35 -4.59 2.15 2.36
CA PRO A 35 -4.82 3.21 3.32
C PRO A 35 -5.08 2.67 4.73
N ALA A 36 -4.58 3.37 5.76
CA ALA A 36 -4.80 2.95 7.13
C ALA A 36 -6.31 2.88 7.51
N SER A 37 -7.17 3.63 6.80
CA SER A 37 -8.62 3.59 6.97
C SER A 37 -9.26 2.31 6.44
N THR A 38 -8.83 1.81 5.27
CA THR A 38 -9.33 0.55 4.70
C THR A 38 -8.86 -0.64 5.53
N GLN A 39 -7.63 -0.64 6.03
CA GLN A 39 -7.18 -1.70 6.93
C GLN A 39 -8.01 -1.73 8.23
N GLN A 40 -8.29 -0.56 8.83
CA GLN A 40 -9.14 -0.46 10.02
C GLN A 40 -10.56 -0.98 9.77
N VAL A 41 -11.19 -0.57 8.67
CA VAL A 41 -12.54 -1.01 8.32
C VAL A 41 -12.55 -2.52 8.02
N ARG A 42 -11.56 -3.05 7.31
CA ARG A 42 -11.45 -4.49 7.03
C ARG A 42 -11.34 -5.32 8.31
N SER A 43 -10.48 -4.91 9.25
CA SER A 43 -10.35 -5.59 10.54
C SER A 43 -11.64 -5.53 11.35
N ALA A 44 -12.33 -4.38 11.40
CA ALA A 44 -13.63 -4.28 12.07
C ALA A 44 -14.70 -5.17 11.41
N ALA A 45 -14.78 -5.13 10.08
CA ALA A 45 -15.73 -5.93 9.29
C ALA A 45 -15.52 -7.43 9.46
N SER A 46 -14.27 -7.89 9.58
CA SER A 46 -13.98 -9.31 9.84
C SER A 46 -14.63 -9.81 11.14
N VAL A 47 -14.65 -8.97 12.18
CA VAL A 47 -15.29 -9.28 13.46
C VAL A 47 -16.81 -9.13 13.35
N ASP A 48 -17.28 -8.01 12.81
CA ASP A 48 -18.72 -7.69 12.74
C ASP A 48 -19.49 -8.65 11.81
N LEU A 49 -18.85 -9.13 10.73
CA LEU A 49 -19.42 -10.13 9.82
C LEU A 49 -19.11 -11.58 10.22
N ASN A 50 -18.30 -11.79 11.26
CA ASN A 50 -17.75 -13.11 11.63
C ASN A 50 -17.15 -13.84 10.40
N CYS A 51 -16.28 -13.12 9.69
CA CYS A 51 -15.74 -13.50 8.40
C CYS A 51 -14.23 -13.26 8.37
N ASP A 52 -13.46 -14.08 7.66
CA ASP A 52 -12.01 -13.84 7.53
C ASP A 52 -11.75 -12.48 6.84
N ALA A 53 -10.77 -11.72 7.32
CA ALA A 53 -10.43 -10.42 6.76
C ALA A 53 -10.08 -10.48 5.26
N SER A 54 -9.54 -11.62 4.80
CA SER A 54 -9.20 -11.85 3.39
C SER A 54 -10.43 -12.03 2.49
N MET A 55 -11.59 -12.32 3.07
CA MET A 55 -12.88 -12.45 2.37
C MET A 55 -13.70 -11.15 2.40
N ILE A 56 -13.17 -10.09 3.02
CA ILE A 56 -13.82 -8.79 3.06
C ILE A 56 -13.45 -8.00 1.81
N GLU A 57 -14.46 -7.67 1.02
CA GLU A 57 -14.35 -6.85 -0.18
C GLU A 57 -14.97 -5.48 0.05
N PHE A 58 -14.32 -4.43 -0.45
CA PHE A 58 -14.89 -3.08 -0.46
C PHE A 58 -15.76 -2.94 -1.71
N VAL A 59 -17.07 -2.88 -1.52
CA VAL A 59 -18.05 -2.61 -2.58
C VAL A 59 -18.05 -1.14 -2.95
N ASP A 60 -17.82 -0.27 -1.96
CA ASP A 60 -17.72 1.16 -2.13
C ASP A 60 -16.67 1.72 -1.15
N ASP A 61 -15.76 2.55 -1.65
CA ASP A 61 -14.61 3.06 -0.89
C ASP A 61 -14.52 4.58 -0.93
N GLU A 62 -15.54 5.24 -0.38
CA GLU A 62 -15.53 6.69 -0.21
C GLU A 62 -14.63 7.15 0.97
N PRO A 63 -14.24 8.44 1.00
CA PRO A 63 -13.37 8.97 2.06
C PRO A 63 -14.03 8.97 3.45
N THR A 64 -15.35 9.08 3.52
CA THR A 64 -16.13 9.16 4.77
C THR A 64 -17.10 8.01 4.96
N VAL A 65 -17.36 7.23 3.92
CA VAL A 65 -18.26 6.07 3.91
C VAL A 65 -17.52 4.91 3.25
N LYS A 66 -17.61 3.71 3.80
CA LYS A 66 -17.06 2.51 3.19
C LYS A 66 -18.08 1.39 3.28
N ARG A 67 -18.48 0.83 2.15
CA ARG A 67 -19.35 -0.35 2.10
C ARG A 67 -18.50 -1.57 1.86
N VAL A 68 -18.65 -2.56 2.71
CA VAL A 68 -17.94 -3.83 2.66
C VAL A 68 -18.90 -4.99 2.58
N SER A 69 -18.51 -6.04 1.87
CA SER A 69 -19.23 -7.31 1.81
C SER A 69 -18.29 -8.44 2.16
N GLY A 70 -18.82 -9.48 2.79
CA GLY A 70 -18.06 -10.66 3.17
C GLY A 70 -18.98 -11.73 3.76
N CYS A 71 -18.69 -13.00 3.46
CA CYS A 71 -19.44 -14.15 3.96
C CYS A 71 -20.97 -14.05 3.77
N GLY A 72 -21.41 -13.48 2.64
CA GLY A 72 -22.83 -13.35 2.29
C GLY A 72 -23.56 -12.18 2.96
N ARG A 73 -22.85 -11.35 3.74
CA ARG A 73 -23.40 -10.18 4.42
C ARG A 73 -22.74 -8.90 3.93
N THR A 74 -23.40 -7.77 4.11
CA THR A 74 -22.89 -6.45 3.72
C THR A 74 -23.03 -5.48 4.89
N LEU A 75 -21.99 -4.67 5.10
CA LEU A 75 -21.97 -3.61 6.10
C LEU A 75 -21.48 -2.30 5.53
N THR A 76 -22.10 -1.21 5.94
CA THR A 76 -21.67 0.16 5.67
C THR A 76 -21.07 0.77 6.93
N TYR A 77 -19.82 1.24 6.82
CA TYR A 77 -19.11 1.99 7.83
C TYR A 77 -19.08 3.46 7.47
N MET A 78 -19.24 4.33 8.47
CA MET A 78 -19.08 5.77 8.32
C MET A 78 -18.02 6.29 9.28
N SER A 79 -17.20 7.23 8.79
CA SER A 79 -16.19 7.91 9.58
C SER A 79 -16.86 9.01 10.40
N LYS A 80 -16.70 8.94 11.72
CA LYS A 80 -17.18 9.96 12.66
C LYS A 80 -15.99 10.64 13.34
N CYS A 81 -15.82 11.92 13.05
CA CYS A 81 -14.79 12.76 13.68
C CYS A 81 -15.39 13.56 14.83
N ASN A 82 -14.74 13.52 15.99
CA ASN A 82 -15.10 14.35 17.14
C ASN A 82 -13.96 15.33 17.42
N ALA A 83 -14.30 16.57 17.80
CA ALA A 83 -13.31 17.54 18.24
C ALA A 83 -12.65 17.06 19.55
N THR A 84 -11.34 17.26 19.65
CA THR A 84 -10.56 16.97 20.85
C THR A 84 -10.28 18.27 21.61
N ALA A 85 -10.06 18.19 22.93
CA ALA A 85 -9.84 19.36 23.79
C ALA A 85 -8.63 20.23 23.39
N GLY A 86 -7.72 19.72 22.56
CA GLY A 86 -6.54 20.43 22.04
C GLY A 86 -6.70 21.03 20.64
N GLY A 87 -7.92 21.10 20.09
CA GLY A 87 -8.17 21.66 18.75
C GLY A 87 -7.91 20.72 17.58
N GLY A 88 -7.57 19.46 17.84
CA GLY A 88 -7.50 18.39 16.83
C GLY A 88 -8.83 17.66 16.66
N GLN A 89 -8.85 16.66 15.78
CA GLN A 89 -9.99 15.77 15.55
C GLN A 89 -9.61 14.30 15.76
N ASP A 90 -10.46 13.55 16.44
CA ASP A 90 -10.38 12.09 16.56
C ASP A 90 -11.45 11.46 15.65
N CYS A 91 -11.02 10.82 14.57
CA CYS A 91 -11.89 10.17 13.60
C CYS A 91 -11.92 8.66 13.83
N ARG A 92 -13.11 8.10 13.95
CA ARG A 92 -13.31 6.66 14.10
C ARG A 92 -14.37 6.13 13.15
N TRP A 93 -14.11 4.98 12.56
CA TRP A 93 -15.07 4.26 11.74
C TRP A 93 -16.08 3.52 12.63
N ARG A 94 -17.35 3.57 12.23
CA ARG A 94 -18.47 2.92 12.93
C ARG A 94 -19.40 2.29 11.91
N ALA A 95 -19.83 1.07 12.16
CA ALA A 95 -20.93 0.47 11.40
C ALA A 95 -22.19 1.31 11.59
N VAL A 96 -22.85 1.66 10.50
CA VAL A 96 -24.14 2.34 10.53
C VAL A 96 -25.24 1.30 10.77
N ARG A 97 -26.33 1.65 11.44
CA ARG A 97 -27.51 0.77 11.52
C ARG A 97 -28.48 1.29 10.46
N ASP A 98 -28.59 0.58 9.34
CA ASP A 98 -29.49 0.88 8.22
C ASP A 98 -30.08 -0.43 7.71
N ASP A 99 -31.21 -0.38 6.99
CA ASP A 99 -31.86 -1.57 6.41
C ASP A 99 -30.92 -2.37 5.47
N ALA A 100 -29.87 -1.72 4.96
CA ALA A 100 -28.83 -2.36 4.15
C ALA A 100 -27.79 -3.16 4.98
N ASN A 101 -27.76 -2.94 6.30
CA ASN A 101 -26.89 -3.61 7.26
C ASN A 101 -27.75 -4.56 8.11
N ASP A 102 -28.35 -5.55 7.44
CA ASP A 102 -29.14 -6.60 8.09
C ASP A 102 -28.17 -7.55 8.82
N LEU A 103 -27.86 -7.16 10.06
CA LEU A 103 -27.20 -8.03 11.01
C LEU A 103 -28.27 -8.80 11.77
N ASP A 104 -28.84 -9.84 11.13
CA ASP A 104 -29.58 -10.91 11.83
C ASP A 104 -28.79 -11.45 13.04
#